data_AF-A0A2D5X652-F1
#
_entry.id   AF-A0A2D5X652-F1
#
_cell.length_a   1.000
_cell.length_b   1.000
_cell.length_c   1.000
_cell.angle_alpha   90.00
_cell.angle_beta   90.00
_cell.angle_gamma   90.00
#
_symmetry.space_group_name_H-M   'P 1'
#
loop_
_entity.id
_entity.type
_entity.pdbx_description
1 polymer ?
#
loop_
_entity_poly.entity_id
_entity_poly.type
_entity_poly.pdbx_seq_one_letter_code
_entity_poly.pdbx_strand_id
1 'polypeptide(L)'
;MLREEIIRQIVRRDVEQLGLTEDIVQTEDVVLHVAACDHFGTWETALTYAGINVRRMHPRKECTADRVLQEIRTLCTSGYDLSATHNLKRDRRLYEAARQHFGSWRKALEATGLNLKHAFHRGRPRKFDKKKLLEAIKQRHESGEALVWTDVCLENRAFASAAKQAFGSWRRALIAAGIDPAMYHHHGRKEWDQQRVINCLRQRQQEGKSLKCADVRREHAALANAAYRYFGNWTSAIREVELESDQ
;
A
#
# COMPACT_ATOMS: atom_id res chain seq x y z
N MET A 1 -3.92 -15.59 -34.20
CA MET A 1 -2.53 -15.61 -34.70
C MET A 1 -1.92 -16.98 -34.41
N LEU A 2 -0.93 -17.42 -35.18
CA LEU A 2 -0.17 -18.63 -34.83
C LEU A 2 0.87 -18.31 -33.73
N ARG A 3 1.20 -19.29 -32.89
CA ARG A 3 2.16 -19.14 -31.78
C ARG A 3 3.52 -18.61 -32.22
N GLU A 4 3.99 -19.04 -33.39
CA GLU A 4 5.27 -18.60 -33.99
C GLU A 4 5.21 -17.15 -34.49
N GLU A 5 4.05 -16.71 -34.99
CA GLU A 5 3.86 -15.36 -35.49
C GLU A 5 3.88 -14.32 -34.35
N ILE A 6 3.30 -14.68 -33.19
CA ILE A 6 3.36 -13.86 -31.98
C ILE A 6 4.81 -13.67 -31.52
N ILE A 7 5.61 -14.74 -31.51
CA ILE A 7 7.04 -14.65 -31.15
C ILE A 7 7.80 -13.76 -32.15
N ARG A 8 7.55 -13.90 -33.45
CA ARG A 8 8.18 -13.06 -34.48
C ARG A 8 7.86 -11.58 -34.28
N GLN A 9 6.61 -11.25 -33.96
CA GLN A 9 6.21 -9.86 -33.71
C GLN A 9 6.84 -9.30 -32.44
N ILE A 10 6.95 -10.09 -31.38
CA ILE A 10 7.67 -9.71 -30.15
C ILE A 10 9.16 -9.44 -30.43
N VAL A 11 9.84 -10.35 -31.13
CA VAL A 11 11.26 -10.20 -31.48
C VAL A 11 11.48 -9.01 -32.42
N ARG A 12 10.58 -8.80 -33.39
CA ARG A 12 10.65 -7.64 -34.28
C ARG A 12 10.56 -6.33 -33.50
N ARG A 13 9.63 -6.26 -32.54
CA ARG A 13 9.42 -5.10 -31.67
C ARG A 13 10.65 -4.81 -30.79
N ASP A 14 11.35 -5.86 -30.34
CA ASP A 14 12.65 -5.76 -29.63
C ASP A 14 13.78 -5.21 -30.52
N VAL A 15 13.91 -5.74 -31.74
CA VAL A 15 14.90 -5.28 -32.73
C VAL A 15 14.68 -3.82 -33.13
N GLU A 16 13.42 -3.40 -33.25
CA GLU A 16 13.02 -2.02 -33.55
C GLU A 16 13.12 -1.09 -32.32
N GLN A 17 13.57 -1.58 -31.16
CA GLN A 17 13.68 -0.85 -29.89
C GLN A 17 12.37 -0.19 -29.42
N LEU A 18 11.23 -0.77 -29.79
CA LEU A 18 9.93 -0.31 -29.34
C LEU A 18 9.68 -0.74 -27.89
N GLY A 19 8.79 -0.04 -27.18
CA GLY A 19 8.46 -0.38 -25.80
C GLY A 19 7.84 -1.77 -25.71
N LEU A 20 8.47 -2.64 -24.92
CA LEU A 20 8.07 -4.03 -24.69
C LEU A 20 7.39 -4.25 -23.33
N THR A 21 7.29 -3.23 -22.48
CA THR A 21 6.55 -3.34 -21.22
C THR A 21 5.08 -3.57 -21.50
N GLU A 22 4.43 -4.36 -20.65
CA GLU A 22 3.03 -4.77 -20.83
C GLU A 22 2.10 -3.57 -21.01
N ASP A 23 2.29 -2.52 -20.21
CA ASP A 23 1.48 -1.29 -20.28
C ASP A 23 1.60 -0.58 -21.65
N ILE A 24 2.79 -0.58 -22.24
CA ILE A 24 3.04 0.04 -23.56
C ILE A 24 2.41 -0.81 -24.66
N VAL A 25 2.61 -2.13 -24.62
CA VAL A 25 2.08 -3.02 -25.66
C VAL A 25 0.56 -3.11 -25.60
N GLN A 26 -0.05 -3.08 -24.40
CA GLN A 26 -1.50 -2.96 -24.25
C GLN A 26 -2.07 -1.67 -24.86
N THR A 27 -1.27 -0.61 -24.99
CA THR A 27 -1.73 0.66 -25.55
C THR A 27 -1.46 0.75 -27.05
N GLU A 28 -0.28 0.30 -27.49
CA GLU A 28 0.19 0.45 -28.86
C GLU A 28 -0.18 -0.74 -29.76
N ASP A 29 -0.30 -1.95 -29.21
CA ASP A 29 -0.63 -3.16 -29.96
C ASP A 29 -1.43 -4.16 -29.09
N VAL A 30 -2.69 -3.79 -28.83
CA VAL A 30 -3.66 -4.58 -28.07
C VAL A 30 -3.80 -5.98 -28.67
N VAL A 31 -3.76 -6.11 -29.99
CA VAL A 31 -4.02 -7.37 -30.71
C VAL A 31 -2.87 -8.35 -30.47
N LEU A 32 -1.62 -7.87 -30.48
CA LEU A 32 -0.46 -8.67 -30.10
C LEU A 32 -0.50 -9.07 -28.62
N HIS A 33 -0.85 -8.15 -27.71
CA HIS A 33 -0.92 -8.44 -26.28
C HIS A 33 -1.96 -9.51 -25.95
N VAL A 34 -3.18 -9.38 -26.47
CA VAL A 34 -4.27 -10.34 -26.24
C VAL A 34 -3.88 -11.71 -26.81
N ALA A 35 -3.36 -11.77 -28.04
CA ALA A 35 -2.95 -13.04 -28.63
C ALA A 35 -1.78 -13.70 -27.87
N ALA A 36 -0.84 -12.92 -27.35
CA ALA A 36 0.24 -13.42 -26.51
C ALA A 36 -0.28 -13.98 -25.19
N CYS A 37 -1.23 -13.30 -24.54
CA CYS A 37 -1.86 -13.80 -23.31
C CYS A 37 -2.68 -15.08 -23.58
N ASP A 38 -3.42 -15.15 -24.69
CA ASP A 38 -4.23 -16.32 -25.03
C ASP A 38 -3.36 -17.56 -25.32
N HIS A 39 -2.21 -17.40 -25.98
CA HIS A 39 -1.35 -18.52 -26.38
C HIS A 39 -0.27 -18.91 -25.35
N PHE A 40 0.18 -17.97 -24.53
CA PHE A 40 1.29 -18.18 -23.58
C PHE A 40 0.90 -17.94 -22.12
N GLY A 41 -0.35 -17.57 -21.87
CA GLY A 41 -0.92 -17.29 -20.54
C GLY A 41 -0.65 -15.88 -20.05
N THR A 42 0.60 -15.40 -20.15
CA THR A 42 0.97 -14.03 -19.76
C THR A 42 1.93 -13.41 -20.77
N TRP A 43 1.96 -12.07 -20.83
CA TRP A 43 2.91 -11.32 -21.64
C TRP A 43 4.37 -11.63 -21.26
N GLU A 44 4.67 -11.75 -19.96
CA GLU A 44 5.99 -12.14 -19.45
C GLU A 44 6.43 -13.54 -19.92
N THR A 45 5.50 -14.49 -19.96
CA THR A 45 5.76 -15.82 -20.51
C THR A 45 6.06 -15.74 -22.01
N ALA A 46 5.30 -14.96 -22.78
CA ALA A 46 5.53 -14.78 -24.21
C ALA A 46 6.90 -14.16 -24.51
N LEU A 47 7.32 -13.15 -23.75
CA LEU A 47 8.66 -12.57 -23.82
C LEU A 47 9.76 -13.60 -23.53
N THR A 48 9.53 -14.46 -22.54
CA THR A 48 10.47 -15.54 -22.20
C THR A 48 10.61 -16.55 -23.34
N TYR A 49 9.50 -16.94 -23.99
CA TYR A 49 9.54 -17.79 -25.18
C TYR A 49 10.17 -17.10 -26.40
N ALA A 50 10.09 -15.77 -26.47
CA ALA A 50 10.79 -14.97 -27.47
C ALA A 50 12.29 -14.77 -27.17
N GLY A 51 12.81 -15.33 -26.07
CA GLY A 51 14.22 -15.20 -25.68
C GLY A 51 14.57 -13.84 -25.05
N ILE A 52 13.57 -13.01 -24.76
CA ILE A 52 13.75 -11.69 -24.16
C ILE A 52 13.78 -11.84 -22.65
N ASN A 53 14.90 -11.42 -22.04
CA ASN A 53 15.09 -11.54 -20.61
C ASN A 53 14.34 -10.41 -19.88
N VAL A 54 13.14 -10.71 -19.37
CA VAL A 54 12.26 -9.81 -18.59
C VAL A 54 12.93 -9.12 -17.39
N ARG A 55 14.05 -9.65 -16.87
CA ARG A 55 14.85 -8.97 -15.84
C ARG A 55 15.50 -7.68 -16.32
N ARG A 56 15.67 -7.50 -17.64
CA ARG A 56 16.18 -6.26 -18.27
C ARG A 56 15.09 -5.20 -18.44
N MET A 57 13.82 -5.60 -18.44
CA MET A 57 12.68 -4.74 -18.81
C MET A 57 11.95 -4.13 -17.63
N HIS A 58 12.03 -4.75 -16.44
CA HIS A 58 11.54 -4.11 -15.23
C HIS A 58 12.49 -2.96 -14.90
N PRO A 59 12.02 -1.70 -14.82
CA PRO A 59 12.84 -0.62 -14.31
C PRO A 59 13.45 -1.07 -12.99
N ARG A 60 14.75 -0.85 -12.79
CA ARG A 60 15.38 -1.07 -11.49
C ARG A 60 14.51 -0.35 -10.47
N LYS A 61 13.81 -1.10 -9.60
CA LYS A 61 12.97 -0.55 -8.54
C LYS A 61 13.77 0.60 -7.89
N GLU A 62 13.37 1.83 -8.15
CA GLU A 62 14.19 2.98 -7.78
C GLU A 62 14.33 2.98 -6.27
N CYS A 63 15.55 2.73 -5.80
CA CYS A 63 15.87 2.72 -4.38
C CYS A 63 16.09 4.18 -3.97
N THR A 64 15.05 5.01 -4.04
CA THR A 64 15.09 6.36 -3.47
C THR A 64 15.06 6.27 -1.94
N ALA A 65 15.61 7.27 -1.25
CA ALA A 65 15.64 7.32 0.20
C ALA A 65 14.23 7.19 0.82
N ASP A 66 13.24 7.87 0.23
CA ASP A 66 11.84 7.84 0.68
C ASP A 66 11.20 6.45 0.50
N ARG A 67 11.48 5.79 -0.63
CA ARG A 67 11.00 4.42 -0.89
C ARG A 67 11.53 3.45 0.15
N VAL A 68 12.82 3.56 0.48
CA VAL A 68 13.48 2.76 1.50
C VAL A 68 12.84 2.99 2.87
N LEU A 69 12.56 4.24 3.25
CA LEU A 69 11.87 4.55 4.50
C LEU A 69 10.45 3.99 4.53
N GLN A 70 9.70 4.08 3.43
CA GLN A 70 8.35 3.53 3.33
C GLN A 70 8.34 2.00 3.47
N GLU A 71 9.28 1.32 2.83
CA GLU A 71 9.44 -0.12 2.94
C GLU A 71 9.83 -0.52 4.38
N ILE A 72 10.79 0.17 5.00
CA ILE A 72 11.18 -0.08 6.39
C ILE A 72 10.03 0.20 7.36
N ARG A 73 9.24 1.27 7.14
CA ARG A 73 8.05 1.59 7.95
C ARG A 73 7.00 0.48 7.84
N THR A 74 6.84 -0.09 6.66
CA THR A 74 5.96 -1.25 6.43
C THR A 74 6.46 -2.48 7.19
N LEU A 75 7.78 -2.72 7.24
CA LEU A 75 8.36 -3.80 8.05
C LEU A 75 8.14 -3.62 9.55
N CYS A 76 8.22 -2.38 10.03
CA CYS A 76 7.99 -2.06 11.42
C CYS A 76 6.57 -2.44 11.87
N THR A 77 5.57 -2.24 11.00
CA THR A 77 4.14 -2.41 11.32
C THR A 77 3.55 -3.78 10.95
N SER A 78 4.23 -4.55 10.11
CA SER A 78 3.75 -5.87 9.63
C SER A 78 4.15 -7.05 10.52
N GLY A 79 5.13 -6.86 11.41
CA GLY A 79 5.55 -7.88 12.39
C GLY A 79 6.77 -8.72 11.99
N TYR A 80 7.46 -8.37 10.89
CA TYR A 80 8.72 -9.03 10.49
C TYR A 80 9.85 -8.78 11.49
N ASP A 81 10.83 -9.67 11.56
CA ASP A 81 12.03 -9.39 12.34
C ASP A 81 12.77 -8.18 11.75
N LEU A 82 13.11 -7.21 12.60
CA LEU A 82 13.83 -5.98 12.23
C LEU A 82 15.35 -6.13 12.37
N SER A 83 15.83 -7.32 12.76
CA SER A 83 17.26 -7.59 12.86
C SER A 83 17.96 -7.41 11.52
N ALA A 84 19.14 -6.79 11.55
CA ALA A 84 19.96 -6.54 10.37
C ALA A 84 20.31 -7.84 9.63
N THR A 85 20.62 -8.90 10.39
CA THR A 85 20.97 -10.22 9.85
C THR A 85 19.79 -10.89 9.14
N HIS A 86 18.57 -10.79 9.69
CA HIS A 86 17.38 -11.32 9.04
C HIS A 86 17.06 -10.55 7.76
N ASN A 87 17.09 -9.22 7.80
CA ASN A 87 16.75 -8.39 6.64
C ASN A 87 17.81 -8.44 5.53
N LEU A 88 19.09 -8.62 5.87
CA LEU A 88 20.14 -8.87 4.89
C LEU A 88 19.87 -10.16 4.09
N LYS A 89 19.37 -11.22 4.75
CA LYS A 89 19.05 -12.50 4.09
C LYS A 89 17.72 -12.44 3.33
N ARG A 90 16.71 -11.79 3.91
CA ARG A 90 15.36 -11.68 3.31
C ARG A 90 15.35 -10.78 2.10
N ASP A 91 16.00 -9.61 2.20
CA ASP A 91 15.91 -8.54 1.22
C ASP A 91 17.22 -7.76 1.19
N ARG A 92 18.20 -8.35 0.53
CA ARG A 92 19.53 -7.79 0.39
C ARG A 92 19.52 -6.41 -0.26
N ARG A 93 18.62 -6.17 -1.23
CA ARG A 93 18.51 -4.89 -1.93
C ARG A 93 18.05 -3.79 -1.00
N LEU A 94 16.98 -4.02 -0.23
CA LEU A 94 16.51 -3.06 0.76
C LEU A 94 17.58 -2.79 1.82
N TYR A 95 18.28 -3.83 2.28
CA TYR A 95 19.36 -3.69 3.26
C TYR A 95 20.53 -2.85 2.74
N GLU A 96 20.99 -3.11 1.52
CA GLU A 96 22.08 -2.35 0.87
C GLU A 96 21.65 -0.91 0.60
N ALA A 97 20.43 -0.68 0.11
CA ALA A 97 19.89 0.67 -0.10
C ALA A 97 19.77 1.45 1.21
N ALA A 98 19.31 0.81 2.29
CA ALA A 98 19.27 1.42 3.63
C ALA A 98 20.66 1.82 4.13
N ARG A 99 21.69 1.00 3.87
CA ARG A 99 23.07 1.35 4.19
C ARG A 99 23.61 2.49 3.33
N GLN A 100 23.29 2.50 2.05
CA GLN A 100 23.76 3.53 1.12
C GLN A 100 23.18 4.91 1.46
N HIS A 101 21.88 5.00 1.72
CA HIS A 101 21.20 6.28 1.98
C HIS A 101 21.33 6.78 3.42
N PHE A 102 21.34 5.87 4.41
CA PHE A 102 21.29 6.24 5.83
C PHE A 102 22.55 5.82 6.62
N GLY A 103 23.55 5.26 5.94
CA GLY A 103 24.82 4.78 6.49
C GLY A 103 24.75 3.42 7.18
N SER A 104 23.63 3.08 7.84
CA SER A 104 23.43 1.77 8.45
C SER A 104 21.95 1.39 8.54
N TRP A 105 21.67 0.08 8.62
CA TRP A 105 20.32 -0.43 8.86
C TRP A 105 19.68 0.16 10.11
N ARG A 106 20.46 0.32 11.19
CA ARG A 106 20.00 0.90 12.44
C ARG A 106 19.57 2.37 12.26
N LYS A 107 20.39 3.17 11.59
CA LYS A 107 20.06 4.58 11.30
C LYS A 107 18.84 4.71 10.39
N ALA A 108 18.67 3.79 9.44
CA ALA A 108 17.47 3.75 8.60
C ALA A 108 16.20 3.45 9.43
N LEU A 109 16.29 2.55 10.43
CA LEU A 109 15.19 2.33 11.37
C LEU A 109 14.90 3.59 12.21
N GLU A 110 15.93 4.24 12.76
CA GLU A 110 15.78 5.50 13.51
C GLU A 110 15.12 6.60 12.66
N ALA A 111 15.49 6.70 11.38
CA ALA A 111 14.91 7.66 10.42
C ALA A 111 13.41 7.43 10.14
N THR A 112 12.88 6.23 10.41
CA THR A 112 11.43 5.97 10.36
C THR A 112 10.66 6.42 11.61
N GLY A 113 11.35 6.99 12.60
CA GLY A 113 10.78 7.37 13.90
C GLY A 113 10.63 6.19 14.86
N LEU A 114 11.25 5.05 14.57
CA LEU A 114 11.15 3.86 15.41
C LEU A 114 11.95 4.04 16.71
N ASN A 115 11.29 3.89 17.86
CA ASN A 115 11.97 3.85 19.15
C ASN A 115 12.67 2.50 19.36
N LEU A 116 13.98 2.47 19.10
CA LEU A 116 14.79 1.25 19.19
C LEU A 116 14.84 0.60 20.58
N LYS A 117 14.56 1.35 21.66
CA LYS A 117 14.52 0.78 23.02
C LYS A 117 13.41 -0.26 23.17
N HIS A 118 12.31 -0.08 22.45
CA HIS A 118 11.11 -0.93 22.51
C HIS A 118 10.81 -1.64 21.18
N ALA A 119 11.73 -1.59 20.22
CA ALA A 119 11.59 -2.18 18.89
C ALA A 119 11.84 -3.70 18.84
N PHE A 120 12.72 -4.19 19.70
CA PHE A 120 13.18 -5.59 19.68
C PHE A 120 12.64 -6.35 20.89
N HIS A 121 12.02 -7.50 20.63
CA HIS A 121 11.62 -8.42 21.69
C HIS A 121 12.87 -9.06 22.31
N ARG A 122 13.31 -8.56 23.46
CA ARG A 122 14.36 -9.21 24.26
C ARG A 122 13.70 -10.23 25.19
N GLY A 123 13.47 -11.45 24.70
CA GLY A 123 13.10 -12.61 25.52
C GLY A 123 11.87 -13.39 25.05
N ARG A 124 11.67 -14.58 25.65
CA ARG A 124 10.50 -15.44 25.44
C ARG A 124 9.21 -14.62 25.65
N PRO A 125 8.15 -14.85 24.85
CA PRO A 125 6.88 -14.17 25.04
C PRO A 125 6.38 -14.49 26.46
N ARG A 126 6.52 -13.51 27.37
CA ARG A 126 5.84 -13.56 28.67
C ARG A 126 4.37 -13.79 28.35
N LYS A 127 3.73 -14.77 28.99
CA LYS A 127 2.28 -14.93 28.93
C LYS A 127 1.68 -13.55 29.15
N PHE A 128 1.11 -12.97 28.10
CA PHE A 128 0.69 -11.59 28.13
C PHE A 128 -0.51 -11.48 29.07
N ASP A 129 -0.39 -10.63 30.08
CA ASP A 129 -1.51 -10.35 30.95
C ASP A 129 -2.50 -9.47 30.17
N LYS A 130 -3.56 -10.11 29.66
CA LYS A 130 -4.61 -9.45 28.89
C LYS A 130 -5.23 -8.28 29.65
N LYS A 131 -5.33 -8.36 30.99
CA LYS A 131 -5.88 -7.26 31.80
C LYS A 131 -4.94 -6.05 31.78
N LYS A 132 -3.65 -6.25 31.98
CA LYS A 132 -2.65 -5.16 31.91
C LYS A 132 -2.58 -4.52 30.53
N LEU A 133 -2.72 -5.31 29.46
CA LEU A 133 -2.75 -4.77 28.10
C LEU A 133 -4.01 -3.92 27.86
N LEU A 134 -5.17 -4.35 28.35
CA LEU A 134 -6.40 -3.55 28.25
C LEU A 134 -6.30 -2.25 29.04
N GLU A 135 -5.77 -2.32 30.26
CA GLU A 135 -5.56 -1.14 31.10
C GLU A 135 -4.64 -0.13 30.44
N ALA A 136 -3.53 -0.60 29.87
CA ALA A 136 -2.61 0.25 29.12
C ALA A 136 -3.25 0.87 27.85
N ILE A 137 -4.14 0.14 27.17
CA ILE A 137 -4.88 0.69 26.01
C ILE A 137 -5.87 1.77 26.46
N LYS A 138 -6.59 1.55 27.57
CA LYS A 138 -7.53 2.53 28.14
C LYS A 138 -6.82 3.77 28.65
N GLN A 139 -5.73 3.60 29.38
CA GLN A 139 -4.91 4.70 29.87
C GLN A 139 -4.42 5.58 28.71
N ARG A 140 -3.96 4.97 27.60
CA ARG A 140 -3.58 5.71 26.38
C ARG A 140 -4.73 6.50 25.77
N HIS A 141 -5.94 5.95 25.79
CA HIS A 141 -7.13 6.65 25.31
C HIS A 141 -7.46 7.86 26.20
N GLU A 142 -7.41 7.69 27.51
CA GLU A 142 -7.69 8.73 28.50
C GLU A 142 -6.62 9.85 28.50
N SER A 143 -5.36 9.51 28.25
CA SER A 143 -4.26 10.47 28.12
C SER A 143 -4.24 11.20 26.77
N GLY A 144 -5.11 10.83 25.83
CA GLY A 144 -5.13 11.40 24.47
C GLY A 144 -3.94 10.98 23.61
N GLU A 145 -3.25 9.89 23.97
CA GLU A 145 -2.15 9.35 23.19
C GLU A 145 -2.61 8.74 21.86
N ALA A 146 -1.69 8.62 20.92
CA ALA A 146 -1.98 8.01 19.62
C ALA A 146 -2.40 6.54 19.79
N LEU A 147 -3.58 6.20 19.29
CA LEU A 147 -4.08 4.81 19.20
C LEU A 147 -4.03 4.26 17.77
N VAL A 148 -3.51 5.05 16.83
CA VAL A 148 -3.26 4.62 15.45
C VAL A 148 -2.16 3.57 15.47
N TRP A 149 -2.43 2.43 14.82
CA TRP A 149 -1.54 1.27 14.84
C TRP A 149 -0.08 1.61 14.47
N THR A 150 0.14 2.47 13.48
CA THR A 150 1.48 2.86 13.02
C THR A 150 2.25 3.55 14.11
N ASP A 151 1.60 4.48 14.79
CA ASP A 151 2.24 5.37 15.75
C ASP A 151 2.54 4.57 17.02
N VAL A 152 1.57 3.78 17.48
CA VAL A 152 1.78 2.82 18.59
C VAL A 152 2.90 1.83 18.28
N CYS A 153 3.01 1.35 17.03
CA CYS A 153 4.11 0.46 16.62
C CYS A 153 5.47 1.15 16.60
N LEU A 154 5.54 2.39 16.12
CA LEU A 154 6.79 3.14 16.04
C LEU A 154 7.27 3.55 17.44
N GLU A 155 6.34 3.91 18.33
CA GLU A 155 6.63 4.24 19.73
C GLU A 155 6.99 3.01 20.57
N ASN A 156 6.16 1.96 20.52
CA ASN A 156 6.34 0.76 21.33
C ASN A 156 5.85 -0.48 20.60
N ARG A 157 6.67 -0.95 19.67
CA ARG A 157 6.43 -2.15 18.89
C ARG A 157 6.18 -3.40 19.73
N ALA A 158 6.91 -3.55 20.83
CA ALA A 158 6.76 -4.70 21.72
C ALA A 158 5.36 -4.76 22.33
N PHE A 159 4.85 -3.62 22.79
CA PHE A 159 3.48 -3.48 23.30
C PHE A 159 2.44 -3.70 22.18
N ALA A 160 2.61 -3.06 21.03
CA ALA A 160 1.69 -3.19 19.89
C ALA A 160 1.56 -4.66 19.44
N SER A 161 2.69 -5.35 19.36
CA SER A 161 2.76 -6.77 19.00
C SER A 161 2.14 -7.65 20.09
N ALA A 162 2.41 -7.36 21.37
CA ALA A 162 1.80 -8.07 22.49
C ALA A 162 0.26 -7.97 22.49
N ALA A 163 -0.28 -6.77 22.30
CA ALA A 163 -1.71 -6.54 22.19
C ALA A 163 -2.31 -7.26 20.98
N LYS A 164 -1.67 -7.16 19.81
CA LYS A 164 -2.10 -7.88 18.60
C LYS A 164 -2.15 -9.39 18.82
N GLN A 165 -1.13 -9.98 19.44
CA GLN A 165 -1.07 -11.42 19.71
C GLN A 165 -2.10 -11.85 20.77
N ALA A 166 -2.31 -11.06 21.82
CA ALA A 166 -3.22 -11.39 22.91
C ALA A 166 -4.71 -11.36 22.52
N PHE A 167 -5.08 -10.46 21.60
CA PHE A 167 -6.47 -10.22 21.16
C PHE A 167 -6.74 -10.65 19.71
N GLY A 168 -5.74 -11.17 19.00
CA GLY A 168 -5.77 -11.55 17.58
C GLY A 168 -5.58 -10.37 16.61
N SER A 169 -6.04 -9.17 16.96
CA SER A 169 -5.75 -7.95 16.20
C SER A 169 -5.79 -6.69 17.08
N TRP A 170 -5.12 -5.61 16.65
CA TRP A 170 -5.20 -4.31 17.32
C TRP A 170 -6.64 -3.78 17.38
N ARG A 171 -7.40 -3.95 16.29
CA ARG A 171 -8.84 -3.61 16.24
C ARG A 171 -9.63 -4.34 17.34
N ARG A 172 -9.39 -5.64 17.53
CA ARG A 172 -10.06 -6.42 18.59
C ARG A 172 -9.62 -5.99 19.99
N ALA A 173 -8.37 -5.55 20.14
CA ALA A 173 -7.87 -5.00 21.41
C ALA A 173 -8.57 -3.69 21.78
N LEU A 174 -8.77 -2.78 20.80
CA LEU A 174 -9.53 -1.54 21.00
C LEU A 174 -11.00 -1.81 21.36
N ILE A 175 -11.66 -2.72 20.64
CA ILE A 175 -13.05 -3.12 20.95
C ILE A 175 -13.14 -3.70 22.37
N ALA A 176 -12.20 -4.56 22.76
CA ALA A 176 -12.16 -5.13 24.10
C ALA A 176 -11.87 -4.09 25.19
N ALA A 177 -11.24 -2.97 24.85
CA ALA A 177 -11.03 -1.83 25.73
C ALA A 177 -12.25 -0.88 25.79
N GLY A 178 -13.30 -1.13 24.98
CA GLY A 178 -14.48 -0.26 24.88
C GLY A 178 -14.27 0.97 23.98
N ILE A 179 -13.23 0.96 23.15
CA ILE A 179 -12.88 2.08 22.26
C ILE A 179 -13.33 1.74 20.84
N ASP A 180 -14.05 2.66 20.18
CA ASP A 180 -14.41 2.49 18.78
C ASP A 180 -13.16 2.62 17.88
N PRO A 181 -12.74 1.53 17.21
CA PRO A 181 -11.58 1.58 16.32
C PRO A 181 -11.76 2.53 15.14
N ALA A 182 -13.02 2.86 14.77
CA ALA A 182 -13.33 3.73 13.65
C ALA A 182 -12.62 5.09 13.73
N MET A 183 -12.41 5.58 14.96
CA MET A 183 -11.75 6.86 15.26
C MET A 183 -10.23 6.86 14.96
N TYR A 184 -9.58 5.70 14.89
CA TYR A 184 -8.11 5.57 14.93
C TYR A 184 -7.50 4.80 13.74
N HIS A 185 -8.21 4.70 12.62
CA HIS A 185 -7.65 4.09 11.41
C HIS A 185 -6.63 5.00 10.71
N HIS A 186 -5.66 4.36 10.04
CA HIS A 186 -4.66 5.04 9.20
C HIS A 186 -5.28 6.06 8.25
N HIS A 187 -4.51 7.11 8.01
CA HIS A 187 -4.73 8.35 7.25
C HIS A 187 -5.70 8.35 6.04
N GLY A 188 -6.07 7.22 5.46
CA GLY A 188 -7.14 7.14 4.45
C GLY A 188 -8.58 7.32 4.99
N ARG A 189 -8.79 7.35 6.32
CA ARG A 189 -10.12 7.68 6.89
C ARG A 189 -10.31 9.15 7.27
N LYS A 190 -9.22 9.91 7.51
CA LYS A 190 -9.31 11.35 7.85
C LYS A 190 -9.37 12.26 6.62
N GLU A 191 -9.04 11.75 5.44
CA GLU A 191 -9.11 12.54 4.20
C GLU A 191 -10.51 12.59 3.58
N TRP A 192 -11.38 11.64 3.92
CA TRP A 192 -12.67 11.48 3.24
C TRP A 192 -13.77 11.25 4.26
N ASP A 193 -14.76 12.13 4.24
CA ASP A 193 -16.10 11.96 4.81
C ASP A 193 -17.14 12.18 3.69
N GLN A 194 -18.43 12.03 3.99
CA GLN A 194 -19.50 12.22 2.99
C GLN A 194 -19.44 13.61 2.37
N GLN A 195 -19.28 14.66 3.18
CA GLN A 195 -19.27 16.05 2.72
C GLN A 195 -18.07 16.35 1.81
N ARG A 196 -16.90 15.82 2.13
CA ARG A 196 -15.68 16.03 1.36
C ARG A 196 -15.72 15.31 0.02
N VAL A 197 -16.36 14.13 -0.05
CA VAL A 197 -16.66 13.46 -1.33
C VAL A 197 -17.57 14.35 -2.18
N ILE A 198 -18.66 14.87 -1.61
CA ILE A 198 -19.61 15.76 -2.31
C ILE A 198 -18.90 17.03 -2.80
N ASN A 199 -18.12 17.70 -1.94
CA ASN A 199 -17.39 18.92 -2.29
C ASN A 199 -16.37 18.69 -3.41
N CYS A 200 -15.63 17.58 -3.40
CA CYS A 200 -14.68 17.25 -4.46
C CYS A 200 -15.37 16.92 -5.79
N LEU A 201 -16.52 16.24 -5.76
CA LEU A 201 -17.32 15.99 -6.96
C LEU A 201 -17.90 17.30 -7.53
N ARG A 202 -18.39 18.20 -6.67
CA ARG A 202 -18.89 19.53 -7.05
C ARG A 202 -17.79 20.40 -7.65
N GLN A 203 -16.63 20.46 -7.01
CA GLN A 203 -15.48 21.19 -7.53
C GLN A 203 -15.10 20.68 -8.93
N ARG A 204 -15.09 19.35 -9.12
CA ARG A 204 -14.81 18.74 -10.41
C ARG A 204 -15.86 19.08 -11.47
N GLN A 205 -17.13 19.19 -11.09
CA GLN A 205 -18.22 19.66 -11.94
C GLN A 205 -18.04 21.12 -12.35
N GLN A 206 -17.70 22.00 -11.40
CA GLN A 206 -17.44 23.43 -11.65
C GLN A 206 -16.23 23.64 -12.56
N GLU A 207 -15.22 22.78 -12.47
CA GLU A 207 -14.05 22.77 -13.34
C GLU A 207 -14.34 22.17 -14.74
N GLY A 208 -15.58 21.74 -15.02
CA GLY A 208 -15.98 21.16 -16.30
C GLY A 208 -15.39 19.78 -16.59
N LYS A 209 -14.87 19.10 -15.56
CA LYS A 209 -14.22 17.77 -15.69
C LYS A 209 -15.26 16.65 -15.66
N SER A 210 -14.97 15.55 -16.34
CA SER A 210 -15.86 14.39 -16.42
C SER A 210 -16.16 13.80 -15.03
N LEU A 211 -17.46 13.63 -14.72
CA LEU A 211 -17.97 12.93 -13.54
C LEU A 211 -18.23 11.44 -13.79
N LYS A 212 -17.84 10.91 -14.97
CA LYS A 212 -17.95 9.47 -15.25
C LYS A 212 -17.03 8.71 -14.29
N CYS A 213 -17.56 7.67 -13.65
CA CYS A 213 -16.84 6.85 -12.67
C CYS A 213 -15.47 6.36 -13.18
N ALA A 214 -15.38 5.92 -14.45
CA ALA A 214 -14.14 5.46 -15.04
C ALA A 214 -13.07 6.55 -15.14
N ASP A 215 -13.46 7.78 -15.49
CA ASP A 215 -12.56 8.92 -15.62
C ASP A 215 -12.10 9.41 -14.24
N VAL A 216 -13.02 9.50 -13.28
CA VAL A 216 -12.67 9.87 -11.90
C VAL A 216 -11.80 8.81 -11.23
N ARG A 217 -12.02 7.52 -11.51
CA ARG A 217 -11.16 6.45 -10.97
C ARG A 217 -9.75 6.53 -11.54
N ARG A 218 -9.61 6.87 -12.82
CA ARG A 218 -8.31 7.00 -13.50
C ARG A 218 -7.52 8.20 -12.98
N GLU A 219 -8.18 9.34 -12.81
CA GLU A 219 -7.53 10.59 -12.42
C GLU A 219 -7.44 10.78 -10.90
N HIS A 220 -8.40 10.24 -10.15
CA HIS A 220 -8.53 10.45 -8.71
C HIS A 220 -9.11 9.21 -8.00
N ALA A 221 -8.41 8.07 -8.08
CA ALA A 221 -8.84 6.78 -7.52
C ALA A 221 -9.30 6.85 -6.05
N ALA A 222 -8.69 7.70 -5.22
CA ALA A 222 -9.09 7.88 -3.82
C ALA A 222 -10.51 8.44 -3.65
N LEU A 223 -10.93 9.36 -4.52
CA LEU A 223 -12.26 9.96 -4.53
C LEU A 223 -13.29 8.93 -5.01
N ALA A 224 -12.95 8.17 -6.05
CA ALA A 224 -13.77 7.05 -6.52
C ALA A 224 -14.03 6.04 -5.40
N ASN A 225 -12.98 5.58 -4.74
CA ASN A 225 -13.09 4.60 -3.65
C ASN A 225 -13.86 5.16 -2.43
N ALA A 226 -13.70 6.45 -2.12
CA ALA A 226 -14.45 7.11 -1.06
C ALA A 226 -15.95 7.18 -1.39
N ALA A 227 -16.33 7.54 -2.62
CA ALA A 227 -17.72 7.59 -3.06
C ALA A 227 -18.42 6.22 -2.95
N TYR A 228 -17.79 5.14 -3.42
CA TYR A 228 -18.32 3.79 -3.25
C TYR A 228 -18.49 3.41 -1.78
N ARG A 229 -17.54 3.83 -0.92
CA ARG A 229 -17.57 3.48 0.50
C ARG A 229 -18.66 4.21 1.28
N TYR A 230 -18.92 5.48 1.00
CA TYR A 230 -19.86 6.30 1.77
C TYR A 230 -21.28 6.31 1.24
N PHE A 231 -21.46 6.06 -0.07
CA PHE A 231 -22.77 6.09 -0.74
C PHE A 231 -23.16 4.72 -1.31
N GLY A 232 -22.33 3.70 -1.12
CA GLY A 232 -22.53 2.33 -1.61
C GLY A 232 -22.27 2.15 -3.10
N ASN A 233 -22.65 3.14 -3.91
CA ASN A 233 -22.43 3.17 -5.35
C ASN A 233 -22.19 4.60 -5.86
N TRP A 234 -21.62 4.72 -7.07
CA TRP A 234 -21.29 6.01 -7.68
C TRP A 234 -22.53 6.86 -8.00
N THR A 235 -23.60 6.24 -8.47
CA THR A 235 -24.84 6.93 -8.85
C THR A 235 -25.51 7.59 -7.64
N SER A 236 -25.49 6.95 -6.48
CA SER A 236 -25.95 7.53 -5.21
C SER A 236 -25.10 8.73 -4.79
N ALA A 237 -23.78 8.69 -4.97
CA ALA A 237 -22.92 9.83 -4.66
C ALA A 237 -23.21 11.04 -5.57
N ILE A 238 -23.46 10.82 -6.86
CA ILE A 238 -23.80 11.90 -7.81
C ILE A 238 -25.19 12.47 -7.51
N ARG A 239 -26.17 11.62 -7.17
CA ARG A 239 -27.51 12.08 -6.80
C ARG A 239 -27.48 13.01 -5.58
N GLU A 240 -26.66 12.71 -4.58
CA GLU A 240 -26.50 13.57 -3.40
C GLU A 240 -25.83 14.92 -3.76
N VAL A 241 -24.89 14.92 -4.71
CA VAL A 241 -24.30 16.16 -5.23
C VAL A 241 -25.36 17.02 -5.94
N GLU A 242 -26.26 16.40 -6.70
CA GLU A 242 -27.35 17.06 -7.43
C GLU A 242 -28.44 17.60 -6.49
N LEU A 243 -28.83 16.82 -5.47
CA LEU A 243 -29.86 17.21 -4.49
C LEU A 243 -29.45 18.41 -3.63
N GLU A 244 -28.16 18.52 -3.28
CA GLU A 244 -27.64 19.68 -2.54
C GLU A 244 -27.38 20.91 -3.43
N SER A 245 -27.30 20.76 -4.76
CA SER A 245 -27.16 21.91 -5.66
C SER A 245 -28.48 22.63 -5.95
N ASP A 246 -29.61 21.99 -5.64
CA ASP A 246 -30.97 22.53 -5.81
C ASP A 246 -31.54 23.17 -4.53
N GLN A 247 -30.75 23.29 -3.45
CA GLN A 247 -31.06 24.01 -2.20
C GLN A 247 -30.30 25.32 -2.10
#